data_AF-A0A7Y8I079-F1
#
_entry.id   AF-A0A7Y8I079-F1
#
_cell.length_a   1.000
_cell.length_b   1.000
_cell.length_c   1.000
_cell.angle_alpha   90.00
_cell.angle_beta   90.00
_cell.angle_gamma   90.00
#
_symmetry.space_group_name_H-M   'P 1'
#
loop_
_entity.id
_entity.type
_entity.pdbx_description
1 polymer ?
#
loop_
_entity_poly.entity_id
_entity_poly.type
_entity_poly.pdbx_seq_one_letter_code
_entity_poly.pdbx_strand_id
1 'polypeptide(L)'
;LETVRRKMELIRNDPTSPDTRLADYLLDLNPAATDALTNLALGGYFAGRIWTLHSRFRYFDPVKRRAGLPEDVGALVEKLSADSATLVLVNVNAVEPREVLVQAGGYGEHRFLEAAAGGQTLPLNGAALQVKIEPGCGARIQFKMSRYANPPTLRRPWDRAN
;
A
#
# COMPACT_ATOMS: atom_id res chain seq x y z
N LEU A 1 14.68 13.80 -2.19
CA LEU A 1 15.10 13.59 -3.61
C LEU A 1 16.62 13.47 -3.76
N GLU A 2 17.42 14.20 -2.98
CA GLU A 2 18.89 14.13 -3.02
C GLU A 2 19.45 12.71 -2.81
N THR A 3 18.99 11.98 -1.78
CA THR A 3 19.42 10.58 -1.55
C THR A 3 19.19 9.69 -2.76
N VAL A 4 18.03 9.80 -3.41
CA VAL A 4 17.69 9.02 -4.61
C VAL A 4 18.64 9.36 -5.75
N ARG A 5 18.88 10.66 -6.01
CA ARG A 5 19.81 11.10 -7.06
C ARG A 5 21.22 10.57 -6.82
N ARG A 6 21.72 10.68 -5.59
CA ARG A 6 23.04 10.16 -5.19
C ARG A 6 23.15 8.64 -5.40
N LYS A 7 22.16 7.86 -4.95
CA LYS A 7 22.17 6.40 -5.13
C LYS A 7 22.12 6.02 -6.62
N MET A 8 21.32 6.72 -7.42
CA MET A 8 21.26 6.50 -8.87
C MET A 8 22.57 6.84 -9.59
N GLU A 9 23.28 7.87 -9.14
CA GLU A 9 24.60 8.22 -9.66
C GLU A 9 25.64 7.14 -9.33
N LEU A 10 25.63 6.62 -8.10
CA LEU A 10 26.48 5.49 -7.71
C LEU A 10 26.20 4.23 -8.54
N ILE A 11 24.92 3.92 -8.81
CA ILE A 11 24.55 2.79 -9.68
C ILE A 11 25.08 2.98 -11.10
N ARG A 12 24.95 4.20 -11.67
CA ARG A 12 25.39 4.48 -13.04
C ARG A 12 26.90 4.38 -13.21
N ASN A 13 27.64 4.72 -12.17
CA ASN A 13 29.10 4.75 -12.16
C ASN A 13 29.71 3.53 -11.45
N ASP A 14 28.93 2.49 -11.16
CA ASP A 14 29.39 1.27 -10.49
C ASP A 14 30.39 0.54 -11.41
N PRO A 15 31.69 0.45 -11.04
CA PRO A 15 32.69 -0.19 -11.87
C PRO A 15 32.71 -1.71 -11.71
N THR A 16 31.88 -2.27 -10.80
CA THR A 16 31.88 -3.70 -10.49
C THR A 16 31.15 -4.51 -11.56
N SER A 17 31.69 -5.68 -11.89
CA SER A 17 31.02 -6.70 -12.68
C SER A 17 30.39 -7.77 -11.77
N PRO A 18 29.50 -8.64 -12.30
CA PRO A 18 28.84 -9.66 -11.49
C PRO A 18 29.79 -10.59 -10.70
N ASP A 19 31.00 -10.81 -11.20
CA ASP A 19 32.07 -11.63 -10.62
C ASP A 19 32.99 -10.89 -9.64
N THR A 20 32.96 -9.55 -9.61
CA THR A 20 33.84 -8.74 -8.75
C THR A 20 33.15 -8.17 -7.51
N ARG A 21 31.86 -8.46 -7.30
CA ARG A 21 31.08 -7.90 -6.18
C ARG A 21 30.55 -8.97 -5.24
N LEU A 22 30.54 -8.63 -3.94
CA LEU A 22 29.81 -9.40 -2.94
C LEU A 22 28.29 -9.19 -3.14
N ALA A 23 27.49 -10.19 -2.74
CA ALA A 23 26.05 -10.18 -2.97
C ALA A 23 25.32 -9.01 -2.27
N ASP A 24 25.88 -8.52 -1.17
CA ASP A 24 25.35 -7.46 -0.31
C ASP A 24 25.76 -6.04 -0.73
N TYR A 25 26.75 -5.89 -1.60
CA TYR A 25 27.24 -4.58 -2.09
C TYR A 25 26.10 -3.67 -2.60
N LEU A 26 25.13 -4.25 -3.31
CA LEU A 26 24.01 -3.49 -3.87
C LEU A 26 23.00 -2.99 -2.83
N LEU A 27 23.01 -3.51 -1.60
CA LEU A 27 22.11 -3.05 -0.54
C LEU A 27 22.35 -1.57 -0.24
N ASP A 28 23.62 -1.16 -0.25
CA ASP A 28 24.01 0.24 -0.08
C ASP A 28 23.68 1.11 -1.29
N LEU A 29 23.25 0.55 -2.43
CA LEU A 29 22.88 1.31 -3.61
C LEU A 29 21.37 1.44 -3.79
N ASN A 30 20.55 0.81 -2.94
CA ASN A 30 19.11 0.82 -3.10
C ASN A 30 18.52 2.26 -2.99
N PRO A 31 17.92 2.81 -4.07
CA PRO A 31 17.32 4.13 -4.04
C PRO A 31 15.93 4.13 -3.39
N ALA A 32 15.32 2.97 -3.18
CA ALA A 32 13.98 2.85 -2.63
C ALA A 32 13.99 3.08 -1.11
N ALA A 33 13.18 4.04 -0.65
CA ALA A 33 12.95 4.26 0.77
C ALA A 33 11.84 3.31 1.27
N THR A 34 12.17 2.02 1.39
CA THR A 34 11.21 0.95 1.69
C THR A 34 10.47 1.15 3.02
N ASP A 35 11.14 1.66 4.05
CA ASP A 35 10.53 1.92 5.36
C ASP A 35 9.50 3.05 5.28
N ALA A 36 9.87 4.15 4.60
CA ALA A 36 8.96 5.26 4.38
C ALA A 36 7.75 4.84 3.55
N LEU A 37 7.96 4.04 2.50
CA LEU A 37 6.87 3.48 1.69
C LEU A 37 5.99 2.53 2.51
N THR A 38 6.56 1.73 3.40
CA THR A 38 5.77 0.82 4.25
C THR A 38 4.90 1.58 5.24
N ASN A 39 5.48 2.60 5.88
CA ASN A 39 4.75 3.45 6.81
C ASN A 39 3.65 4.24 6.08
N LEU A 40 4.01 4.94 5.01
CA LEU A 40 3.12 5.89 4.34
C LEU A 40 2.16 5.23 3.35
N ALA A 41 2.53 4.16 2.65
CA ALA A 41 1.59 3.51 1.76
C ALA A 41 0.71 2.50 2.52
N LEU A 42 1.28 1.70 3.43
CA LEU A 42 0.56 0.57 4.03
C LEU A 42 0.05 0.87 5.45
N GLY A 43 0.54 1.93 6.10
CA GLY A 43 0.33 2.12 7.54
C GLY A 43 0.92 0.94 8.31
N GLY A 44 2.00 0.36 7.76
CA GLY A 44 2.67 -0.78 8.32
C GLY A 44 3.94 -0.39 9.03
N TYR A 45 4.53 -1.37 9.69
CA TYR A 45 5.79 -1.19 10.39
C TYR A 45 6.59 -2.49 10.28
N PHE A 46 7.79 -2.39 9.72
CA PHE A 46 8.76 -3.46 9.77
C PHE A 46 9.54 -3.35 11.09
N ALA A 47 9.05 -3.98 12.16
CA ALA A 47 9.89 -4.14 13.34
C ALA A 47 10.89 -5.28 13.10
N GLY A 48 12.18 -4.98 13.00
CA GLY A 48 13.28 -5.96 13.09
C GLY A 48 13.09 -7.28 12.33
N ARG A 49 13.46 -8.41 12.97
CA ARG A 49 13.44 -9.77 12.40
C ARG A 49 12.02 -10.39 12.31
N ILE A 50 10.98 -9.59 12.09
CA ILE A 50 9.62 -10.12 11.93
C ILE A 50 9.40 -10.51 10.47
N TRP A 51 9.07 -11.77 10.23
CA TRP A 51 8.84 -12.35 8.90
C TRP A 51 7.42 -12.12 8.36
N THR A 52 6.62 -11.30 9.05
CA THR A 52 5.19 -11.09 8.77
C THR A 52 4.91 -9.61 8.56
N LEU A 53 4.15 -9.29 7.50
CA LEU A 53 3.77 -7.91 7.21
C LEU A 53 2.64 -7.44 8.15
N HIS A 54 3.00 -6.66 9.16
CA HIS A 54 2.03 -5.93 9.96
C HIS A 54 1.71 -4.59 9.28
N SER A 55 0.50 -4.47 8.77
CA SER A 55 0.05 -3.27 8.07
C SER A 55 -1.41 -2.99 8.30
N ARG A 56 -1.79 -1.72 8.18
CA ARG A 56 -3.17 -1.30 8.29
C ARG A 56 -3.94 -1.52 6.99
N PHE A 57 -3.27 -1.32 5.86
CA PHE A 57 -3.84 -1.48 4.52
C PHE A 57 -2.92 -2.28 3.60
N ARG A 58 -3.52 -2.94 2.61
CA ARG A 58 -2.82 -3.54 1.46
C ARG A 58 -3.64 -3.32 0.20
N TYR A 59 -2.97 -3.12 -0.94
CA TYR A 59 -3.64 -2.77 -2.19
C TYR A 59 -3.50 -3.85 -3.25
N PHE A 60 -4.52 -3.93 -4.09
CA PHE A 60 -4.54 -4.77 -5.26
C PHE A 60 -5.15 -4.02 -6.44
N ASP A 61 -4.65 -4.34 -7.63
CA ASP A 61 -5.17 -3.89 -8.91
C ASP A 61 -6.17 -4.95 -9.40
N PRO A 62 -7.49 -4.69 -9.33
CA PRO A 62 -8.52 -5.65 -9.70
C PRO A 62 -8.60 -5.87 -11.22
N VAL A 63 -8.18 -4.88 -12.01
CA VAL A 63 -8.20 -4.94 -13.48
C VAL A 63 -7.08 -5.85 -13.98
N LYS A 64 -5.84 -5.58 -13.55
CA LYS A 64 -4.66 -6.41 -13.90
C LYS A 64 -4.52 -7.65 -12.99
N ARG A 65 -5.44 -7.86 -12.03
CA ARG A 65 -5.46 -8.94 -11.04
C ARG A 65 -4.09 -9.21 -10.38
N ARG A 66 -3.43 -8.16 -9.88
CA ARG A 66 -2.11 -8.25 -9.23
C ARG A 66 -2.06 -7.55 -7.87
N ALA A 67 -1.02 -7.86 -7.08
CA ALA A 67 -0.72 -7.07 -5.88
C ALA A 67 -0.19 -5.68 -6.25
N GLY A 68 -0.39 -4.74 -5.32
CA GLY A 68 0.08 -3.38 -5.42
C GLY A 68 -0.98 -2.43 -5.92
N LEU A 69 -0.65 -1.15 -5.89
CA LEU A 69 -1.51 -0.11 -6.43
C LEU A 69 -1.65 -0.26 -7.96
N PRO A 70 -2.82 0.08 -8.52
CA PRO A 70 -2.95 0.32 -9.95
C PRO A 70 -1.97 1.39 -10.43
N GLU A 71 -1.72 1.38 -11.73
CA GLU A 71 -0.96 2.44 -12.39
C GLU A 71 -1.62 3.81 -12.17
N ASP A 72 -0.81 4.86 -12.02
CA ASP A 72 -1.24 6.23 -11.73
C ASP A 72 -1.95 6.45 -10.37
N VAL A 73 -2.00 5.42 -9.50
CA VAL A 73 -2.61 5.56 -8.17
C VAL A 73 -1.54 5.74 -7.10
N GLY A 74 -1.63 6.85 -6.38
CA GLY A 74 -0.89 7.10 -5.14
C GLY A 74 -1.74 6.80 -3.90
N ALA A 75 -1.09 6.34 -2.83
CA ALA A 75 -1.70 6.12 -1.52
C ALA A 75 -0.87 6.75 -0.40
N LEU A 76 -1.55 7.36 0.57
CA LEU A 76 -0.95 7.93 1.77
C LEU A 76 -1.82 7.62 2.99
N VAL A 77 -1.28 6.85 3.92
CA VAL A 77 -1.82 6.68 5.26
C VAL A 77 -1.46 7.92 6.06
N GLU A 78 -2.45 8.77 6.26
CA GLU A 78 -2.31 10.05 6.94
C GLU A 78 -2.30 9.87 8.47
N LYS A 79 -3.16 8.99 8.99
CA LYS A 79 -3.37 8.83 10.43
C LYS A 79 -3.74 7.41 10.80
N LEU A 80 -3.22 6.95 11.94
CA LEU A 80 -3.57 5.68 12.57
C LEU A 80 -4.12 5.92 13.99
N SER A 81 -5.07 5.09 14.39
CA SER A 81 -5.62 5.03 15.74
C SER A 81 -6.00 3.58 16.08
N ALA A 82 -6.45 3.33 17.31
CA ALA A 82 -6.71 1.98 17.80
C ALA A 82 -7.77 1.23 16.97
N ASP A 83 -8.82 1.94 16.57
CA ASP A 83 -10.04 1.47 15.89
C ASP A 83 -10.31 2.15 14.54
N SER A 84 -9.40 3.03 14.10
CA SER A 84 -9.57 3.79 12.86
C SER A 84 -8.25 4.08 12.15
N ALA A 85 -8.35 4.39 10.86
CA ALA A 85 -7.23 4.81 10.04
C ALA A 85 -7.71 5.74 8.92
N THR A 86 -6.89 6.72 8.56
CA THR A 86 -7.16 7.64 7.45
C THR A 86 -6.23 7.35 6.29
N LEU A 87 -6.81 7.17 5.12
CA LEU A 87 -6.13 6.89 3.87
C LEU A 87 -6.50 7.95 2.84
N VAL A 88 -5.50 8.51 2.17
CA VAL A 88 -5.66 9.34 0.99
C VAL A 88 -5.30 8.50 -0.23
N LEU A 89 -6.19 8.47 -1.22
CA LEU A 89 -5.94 7.87 -2.53
C LEU A 89 -6.04 8.95 -3.60
N VAL A 90 -5.14 8.92 -4.57
CA VAL A 90 -5.10 9.89 -5.68
C VAL A 90 -4.88 9.15 -6.98
N ASN A 91 -5.69 9.46 -8.00
CA ASN A 91 -5.46 9.08 -9.38
C ASN A 91 -4.83 10.28 -10.12
N VAL A 92 -3.58 10.15 -10.55
CA VAL A 92 -2.90 11.21 -11.30
C VAL A 92 -3.14 11.14 -12.81
N ASN A 93 -3.83 10.11 -13.30
CA ASN A 93 -4.23 10.02 -14.69
C ASN A 93 -5.31 11.07 -14.99
N ALA A 94 -5.07 11.93 -15.98
CA ALA A 94 -5.98 13.02 -16.33
C ALA A 94 -7.20 12.59 -17.18
N VAL A 95 -7.20 11.35 -17.69
CA VAL A 95 -8.21 10.88 -18.66
C VAL A 95 -8.95 9.66 -18.16
N GLU A 96 -8.24 8.68 -17.61
CA GLU A 96 -8.79 7.36 -17.27
C GLU A 96 -9.08 7.23 -15.77
N PRO A 97 -10.24 6.69 -15.38
CA PRO A 97 -10.48 6.33 -13.99
C PRO A 97 -9.60 5.15 -13.57
N ARG A 98 -9.42 5.00 -12.26
CA ARG A 98 -8.70 3.87 -11.67
C ARG A 98 -9.55 3.17 -10.62
N GLU A 99 -9.47 1.86 -10.61
CA GLU A 99 -10.09 1.03 -9.58
C GLU A 99 -8.99 0.42 -8.72
N VAL A 100 -9.10 0.59 -7.40
CA VAL A 100 -8.18 0.00 -6.42
C VAL A 100 -8.97 -0.80 -5.41
N LEU A 101 -8.49 -2.01 -5.12
CA LEU A 101 -9.03 -2.81 -4.03
C LEU A 101 -8.16 -2.58 -2.80
N VAL A 102 -8.76 -1.95 -1.79
CA VAL A 102 -8.16 -1.68 -0.49
C VAL A 102 -8.53 -2.81 0.46
N GLN A 103 -7.54 -3.52 0.97
CA GLN A 103 -7.71 -4.57 1.96
C GLN A 103 -7.40 -4.04 3.37
N ALA A 104 -8.22 -4.45 4.34
CA ALA A 104 -8.00 -4.22 5.75
C ALA A 104 -6.97 -5.23 6.29
N GLY A 105 -5.78 -4.76 6.67
CA GLY A 105 -4.67 -5.62 7.12
C GLY A 105 -3.83 -6.18 5.98
N GLY A 106 -2.65 -6.70 6.33
CA GLY A 106 -1.70 -7.30 5.35
C GLY A 106 -2.23 -8.60 4.73
N TYR A 107 -3.09 -9.29 5.46
CA TYR A 107 -3.60 -10.63 5.18
C TYR A 107 -5.14 -10.73 5.32
N GLY A 108 -5.85 -9.60 5.35
CA GLY A 108 -7.31 -9.57 5.50
C GLY A 108 -7.79 -9.83 6.94
N GLU A 109 -6.87 -9.78 7.89
CA GLU A 109 -7.12 -10.07 9.31
C GLU A 109 -7.89 -8.94 10.01
N HIS A 110 -7.99 -7.75 9.39
CA HIS A 110 -8.84 -6.66 9.88
C HIS A 110 -10.18 -6.66 9.15
N ARG A 111 -11.16 -5.93 9.71
CA ARG A 111 -12.49 -5.75 9.13
C ARG A 111 -12.86 -4.28 9.11
N PHE A 112 -13.21 -3.75 7.94
CA PHE A 112 -13.83 -2.44 7.83
C PHE A 112 -15.26 -2.49 8.35
N LEU A 113 -15.61 -1.48 9.13
CA LEU A 113 -16.95 -1.27 9.70
C LEU A 113 -17.66 -0.09 9.03
N GLU A 114 -16.88 0.92 8.63
CA GLU A 114 -17.40 2.15 8.06
C GLU A 114 -16.29 2.82 7.24
N ALA A 115 -16.65 3.47 6.14
CA ALA A 115 -15.79 4.40 5.42
C ALA A 115 -16.51 5.75 5.28
N ALA A 116 -15.82 6.84 5.61
CA ALA A 116 -16.34 8.19 5.48
C ALA A 116 -15.44 9.02 4.56
N ALA A 117 -16.03 9.66 3.54
CA ALA A 117 -15.35 10.52 2.57
C ALA A 117 -16.31 11.59 2.04
N GLY A 118 -15.84 12.82 1.85
CA GLY A 118 -16.65 13.89 1.23
C GLY A 118 -17.97 14.20 1.95
N GLY A 119 -18.05 14.00 3.27
CA GLY A 119 -19.27 14.17 4.06
C GLY A 119 -20.28 13.02 3.95
N GLN A 120 -19.97 11.98 3.17
CA GLN A 120 -20.76 10.76 3.08
C GLN A 120 -20.13 9.66 3.92
N THR A 121 -20.99 8.79 4.47
CA THR A 121 -20.59 7.64 5.28
C THR A 121 -21.23 6.39 4.70
N LEU A 122 -20.39 5.38 4.43
CA LEU A 122 -20.77 4.09 3.90
C LEU A 122 -20.53 3.02 4.99
N PRO A 123 -21.58 2.35 5.49
CA PRO A 123 -21.38 1.18 6.35
C PRO A 123 -20.74 0.05 5.54
N LEU A 124 -19.79 -0.64 6.18
CA LEU A 124 -19.03 -1.75 5.58
C LEU A 124 -19.09 -2.96 6.50
N ASN A 125 -18.95 -4.15 5.92
CA ASN A 125 -18.80 -5.38 6.69
C ASN A 125 -17.92 -6.37 5.93
N GLY A 126 -16.63 -6.04 5.80
CA GLY A 126 -15.72 -6.86 5.00
C GLY A 126 -14.25 -6.55 5.23
N ALA A 127 -13.39 -7.45 4.75
CA ALA A 127 -11.94 -7.29 4.80
C ALA A 127 -11.38 -6.51 3.59
N ALA A 128 -12.24 -6.07 2.67
CA ALA A 128 -11.84 -5.32 1.48
C ALA A 128 -12.94 -4.34 1.04
N LEU A 129 -12.52 -3.25 0.40
CA LEU A 129 -13.36 -2.28 -0.27
C LEU A 129 -12.75 -1.97 -1.64
N GLN A 130 -13.55 -2.04 -2.70
CA GLN A 130 -13.16 -1.53 -4.01
C GLN A 130 -13.52 -0.04 -4.09
N VAL A 131 -12.54 0.77 -4.50
CA VAL A 131 -12.67 2.22 -4.63
C VAL A 131 -12.41 2.57 -6.09
N LYS A 132 -13.37 3.24 -6.71
CA LYS A 132 -13.20 3.90 -8.01
C LYS A 132 -12.77 5.33 -7.77
N ILE A 133 -11.72 5.77 -8.45
CA ILE A 133 -11.19 7.13 -8.38
C ILE A 133 -11.24 7.71 -9.79
N GLU A 134 -12.02 8.78 -9.96
CA GLU A 134 -12.17 9.46 -11.24
C GLU A 134 -10.86 10.14 -11.69
N PRO A 135 -10.72 10.49 -12.97
CA PRO A 135 -9.51 11.11 -13.50
C PRO A 135 -9.11 12.38 -12.75
N GLY A 136 -7.81 12.53 -12.46
CA GLY A 136 -7.22 13.71 -11.82
C GLY A 136 -7.73 13.99 -10.40
N CYS A 137 -8.40 13.03 -9.78
CA CYS A 137 -9.09 13.21 -8.50
C CYS A 137 -8.41 12.41 -7.38
N GLY A 138 -8.69 12.82 -6.15
CA GLY A 138 -8.30 12.08 -4.96
C GLY A 138 -9.36 12.17 -3.88
N ALA A 139 -9.31 11.24 -2.94
CA ALA A 139 -10.21 11.19 -1.80
C ALA A 139 -9.45 10.90 -0.52
N ARG A 140 -9.79 11.64 0.52
CA ARG A 140 -9.41 11.34 1.90
C ARG A 140 -10.54 10.52 2.53
N ILE A 141 -10.22 9.27 2.88
CA ILE A 141 -11.17 8.28 3.40
C ILE A 141 -10.78 7.93 4.83
N GLN A 142 -11.69 8.16 5.77
CA GLN A 142 -11.55 7.69 7.13
C GLN A 142 -12.26 6.35 7.29
N PHE A 143 -11.53 5.33 7.71
CA PHE A 143 -12.08 4.01 8.00
C PHE A 143 -12.23 3.81 9.50
N LYS A 144 -13.40 3.32 9.93
CA LYS A 144 -13.53 2.59 11.20
C LYS A 144 -13.32 1.11 10.94
N MET A 145 -12.67 0.43 11.86
CA MET A 145 -12.34 -0.98 11.69
C MET A 145 -12.11 -1.72 13.00
N SER A 146 -12.39 -3.02 12.96
CA SER A 146 -11.93 -3.95 13.97
C SER A 146 -10.64 -4.63 13.52
N ARG A 147 -9.63 -4.63 14.39
CA ARG A 147 -8.36 -5.31 14.14
C ARG A 147 -8.45 -6.77 14.54
N TYR A 148 -7.76 -7.62 13.77
CA TYR A 148 -7.62 -9.06 14.05
C TYR A 148 -8.98 -9.78 14.22
N ALA A 149 -9.99 -9.33 13.46
CA ALA A 149 -11.33 -9.87 13.48
C ALA A 149 -11.48 -11.16 12.66
N ASN A 150 -10.54 -11.45 11.76
CA ASN A 150 -10.59 -12.61 10.87
C ASN A 150 -9.26 -13.39 10.94
N PRO A 151 -9.27 -14.72 10.69
CA PRO A 151 -8.05 -15.47 10.42
C PRO A 151 -7.29 -14.89 9.21
N PRO A 152 -5.95 -14.72 9.28
CA PRO A 152 -5.17 -14.21 8.16
C PRO A 152 -5.18 -15.19 6.98
N THR A 153 -5.11 -14.66 5.76
CA THR A 153 -5.09 -15.47 4.54
C THR A 153 -4.15 -14.91 3.48
N LEU A 154 -3.54 -15.82 2.70
CA LEU A 154 -2.77 -15.50 1.51
C LEU A 154 -3.64 -15.49 0.24
N ARG A 155 -4.91 -15.91 0.31
CA ARG A 155 -5.82 -15.84 -0.82
C ARG A 155 -5.99 -14.40 -1.26
N ARG A 156 -5.93 -14.15 -2.57
CA ARG A 156 -6.19 -12.82 -3.12
C ARG A 156 -7.65 -12.43 -2.86
N PRO A 157 -7.97 -11.13 -2.80
CA PRO A 157 -9.33 -10.69 -2.56
C PRO A 157 -10.38 -11.25 -3.52
N TRP A 158 -10.05 -11.42 -4.81
CA TRP A 158 -10.95 -11.97 -5.83
C TRP A 158 -11.05 -13.51 -5.83
N ASP A 159 -10.24 -14.21 -5.03
CA ASP A 159 -10.31 -15.67 -4.86
C ASP A 159 -11.03 -16.07 -3.55
N ARG A 160 -11.59 -15.09 -2.84
CA ARG A 160 -12.36 -15.31 -1.61
C ARG A 160 -13.82 -15.48 -2.01
N ALA A 161 -14.45 -16.56 -1.57
CA ALA A 161 -15.90 -16.68 -1.67
C ALA A 161 -16.54 -15.55 -0.86
N ASN A 162 -17.54 -14.90 -1.45
CA ASN A 162 -18.36 -13.88 -0.79
C ASN A 162 -19.11 -14.45 0.41
#